data_AF-A0A0B7HH07-F1
#
_entry.id   AF-A0A0B7HH07-F1
#
_cell.length_a   1.000
_cell.length_b   1.000
_cell.length_c   1.000
_cell.angle_alpha   90.00
_cell.angle_beta   90.00
_cell.angle_gamma   90.00
#
_symmetry.space_group_name_H-M   'P 1'
#
loop_
_entity.id
_entity.type
_entity.pdbx_description
1 polymer ?
#
loop_
_entity_poly.entity_id
_entity_poly.type
_entity_poly.pdbx_seq_one_letter_code
_entity_poly.pdbx_strand_id
1 'polypeptide(L)'
;MRKNIFIFLFPFLCFAQKQYSYENIQLNSPYLFYEDKREEQEIILSLIDAYFSKNLSLQEKTTFWKIPKNSVFLRSYDLSWIQQEASIRGDYIPTILSMLYIDEKYQIRIAWVGNTPEDDKILATYNFLVNKDYQFENMFDNQFDTFTKRKIKNLTFYYKNSKLFRKEDVKKALKFNKEMADFFELPEIDFSCFIFDNYFEQKNLRGFDFDTDMRVGREKGGVAFPYLKVIFSGNGTAYYPHEIAHLYTR
;
A
#
# COMPACT_ATOMS: atom_id res chain seq x y z
N MET A 1 -8.09 46.06 62.64
CA MET A 1 -8.32 44.66 62.19
C MET A 1 -7.80 44.53 60.76
N ARG A 2 -6.63 43.90 60.56
CA ARG A 2 -6.10 43.60 59.23
C ARG A 2 -6.64 42.24 58.77
N LYS A 3 -7.36 42.21 57.64
CA LYS A 3 -7.83 40.97 57.00
C LYS A 3 -6.65 40.37 56.23
N ASN A 4 -6.21 39.19 56.63
CA ASN A 4 -5.28 38.38 55.84
C ASN A 4 -6.06 37.72 54.70
N ILE A 5 -5.73 38.08 53.46
CA ILE A 5 -6.21 37.39 52.26
C ILE A 5 -5.24 36.24 52.01
N PHE A 6 -5.70 35.00 52.20
CA PHE A 6 -4.99 33.81 51.76
C PHE A 6 -5.27 33.61 50.27
N ILE A 7 -4.24 33.81 49.44
CA ILE A 7 -4.27 33.46 48.02
C ILE A 7 -3.90 31.99 47.93
N PHE A 8 -4.88 31.14 47.60
CA PHE A 8 -4.64 29.74 47.24
C PHE A 8 -4.06 29.70 45.82
N LEU A 9 -2.75 29.51 45.71
CA LEU A 9 -2.09 29.15 44.45
C LEU A 9 -2.42 27.69 44.15
N PHE A 10 -3.42 27.46 43.30
CA PHE A 10 -3.62 26.15 42.68
C PHE A 10 -2.38 25.86 41.81
N PRO A 11 -1.62 24.78 42.06
CA PRO A 11 -0.57 24.40 41.14
C PRO A 11 -1.26 23.97 39.85
N PHE A 12 -1.08 24.76 38.78
CA PHE A 12 -1.23 24.26 37.43
C PHE A 12 -0.23 23.11 37.28
N LEU A 13 -0.68 21.89 37.56
CA LEU A 13 -0.01 20.68 37.10
C LEU A 13 -0.11 20.71 35.58
N CYS A 14 0.87 21.34 34.93
CA CYS A 14 1.17 21.06 33.54
C CYS A 14 1.48 19.57 33.47
N PHE A 15 0.49 18.78 33.05
CA PHE A 15 0.75 17.43 32.58
C PHE A 15 1.67 17.57 31.38
N ALA A 16 2.97 17.38 31.61
CA ALA A 16 3.93 17.22 30.54
C ALA A 16 3.46 16.04 29.70
N GLN A 17 2.89 16.31 28.53
CA GLN A 17 2.61 15.26 27.55
C GLN A 17 3.95 14.62 27.23
N LYS A 18 4.07 13.32 27.49
CA LYS A 18 5.25 12.54 27.15
C LYS A 18 5.48 12.71 25.64
N GLN A 19 6.53 13.45 25.28
CA GLN A 19 6.89 13.66 23.88
C GLN A 19 7.60 12.41 23.39
N TYR A 20 6.90 11.64 22.58
CA TYR A 20 7.47 10.46 21.93
C TYR A 20 8.22 10.90 20.68
N SER A 21 9.49 10.53 20.59
CA SER A 21 10.31 10.68 19.39
C SER A 21 10.57 9.31 18.78
N TYR A 22 10.34 9.19 17.48
CA TYR A 22 10.66 8.02 16.68
C TYR A 22 11.83 8.39 15.74
N GLU A 23 12.69 7.43 15.41
CA GLU A 23 13.92 7.71 14.65
C GLU A 23 13.65 7.78 13.13
N ASN A 24 12.77 6.92 12.65
CA ASN A 24 12.57 6.65 11.22
C ASN A 24 11.22 7.19 10.69
N ILE A 25 10.32 7.62 11.59
CA ILE A 25 9.01 8.18 11.23
C ILE A 25 8.72 9.51 11.94
N GLN A 26 7.88 10.33 11.32
CA GLN A 26 7.28 11.51 11.93
C GLN A 26 5.80 11.29 12.23
N LEU A 27 5.26 12.06 13.17
CA LEU A 27 3.83 12.09 13.46
C LEU A 27 3.26 13.45 13.06
N ASN A 28 2.22 13.47 12.22
CA ASN A 28 1.58 14.72 11.79
C ASN A 28 0.68 15.34 12.89
N SER A 29 0.47 14.64 14.01
CA SER A 29 -0.37 15.15 15.09
C SER A 29 -0.20 14.39 16.40
N PRO A 30 -0.36 15.05 17.57
CA PRO A 30 -0.60 14.35 18.84
C PRO A 30 -1.98 13.69 18.93
N TYR A 31 -2.90 13.94 17.99
CA TYR A 31 -4.27 13.39 17.97
C TYR A 31 -4.39 12.03 17.27
N LEU A 32 -3.28 11.31 17.09
CA LEU A 32 -3.29 9.95 16.57
C LEU A 32 -3.80 8.91 17.57
N PHE A 33 -4.02 9.32 18.83
CA PHE A 33 -4.26 8.40 19.93
C PHE A 33 -5.71 8.40 20.40
N TYR A 34 -6.32 7.22 20.45
CA TYR A 34 -7.50 6.97 21.27
C TYR A 34 -7.00 6.71 22.70
N GLU A 35 -7.47 7.47 23.68
CA GLU A 35 -6.94 7.37 25.05
C GLU A 35 -7.05 5.95 25.63
N ASP A 36 -8.13 5.25 25.31
CA ASP A 36 -8.42 3.87 25.74
C ASP A 36 -7.60 2.80 24.99
N LYS A 37 -6.90 3.17 23.91
CA LYS A 37 -6.10 2.25 23.08
C LYS A 37 -4.63 2.65 23.00
N ARG A 38 -4.19 3.62 23.79
CA ARG A 38 -2.86 4.22 23.73
C ARG A 38 -1.73 3.18 23.71
N GLU A 39 -1.78 2.17 24.57
CA GLU A 39 -0.74 1.14 24.65
C GLU A 39 -0.59 0.35 23.34
N GLU A 40 -1.72 -0.09 22.76
CA GLU A 40 -1.72 -0.78 21.45
C GLU A 40 -1.15 0.11 20.35
N GLN A 41 -1.52 1.39 20.36
CA GLN A 41 -1.06 2.36 19.36
C GLN A 41 0.43 2.67 19.49
N GLU A 42 0.96 2.75 20.71
CA GLU A 42 2.40 2.90 20.96
C GLU A 42 3.19 1.69 20.43
N ILE A 43 2.71 0.46 20.66
CA ILE A 43 3.30 -0.77 20.10
C ILE A 43 3.32 -0.69 18.57
N ILE A 44 2.20 -0.31 17.95
CA ILE A 44 2.09 -0.20 16.50
C ILE A 44 3.05 0.84 15.94
N LEU A 45 3.16 2.01 16.56
CA LEU A 45 4.10 3.04 16.13
C LEU A 45 5.55 2.57 16.23
N SER A 46 5.94 1.87 17.31
CA SER A 46 7.26 1.26 17.43
C SER A 46 7.53 0.21 16.35
N LEU A 47 6.53 -0.59 15.98
CA LEU A 47 6.66 -1.57 14.87
C LEU A 47 6.84 -0.89 13.53
N ILE A 48 6.11 0.19 13.28
CA ILE A 48 6.23 0.96 12.03
C ILE A 48 7.59 1.65 11.96
N ASP A 49 8.05 2.26 13.06
CA ASP A 49 9.38 2.85 13.16
C ASP A 49 10.48 1.82 12.87
N ALA A 50 10.40 0.65 13.49
CA ALA A 50 11.30 -0.47 13.23
C ALA A 50 11.29 -0.90 11.76
N TYR A 51 10.10 -1.04 11.14
CA TYR A 51 9.97 -1.40 9.72
C TYR A 51 10.65 -0.37 8.79
N PHE A 52 10.59 0.91 9.13
CA PHE A 52 11.22 1.98 8.35
C PHE A 52 12.72 2.14 8.61
N SER A 53 13.28 1.42 9.58
CA SER A 53 14.72 1.40 9.81
C SER A 53 15.50 1.04 8.55
N LYS A 54 16.55 1.81 8.28
CA LYS A 54 17.48 1.59 7.17
C LYS A 54 18.33 0.33 7.35
N ASN A 55 18.39 -0.23 8.56
CA ASN A 55 19.20 -1.40 8.89
C ASN A 55 18.53 -2.74 8.55
N LEU A 56 17.24 -2.74 8.19
CA LEU A 56 16.53 -3.96 7.82
C LEU A 56 16.68 -4.28 6.33
N SER A 57 17.06 -5.53 6.04
CA SER A 57 16.98 -6.09 4.69
C SER A 57 15.54 -6.24 4.22
N LEU A 58 15.34 -6.37 2.90
CA LEU A 58 14.01 -6.62 2.34
C LEU A 58 13.38 -7.90 2.91
N GLN A 59 14.19 -8.94 3.14
CA GLN A 59 13.70 -10.20 3.70
C GLN A 59 13.20 -10.03 5.14
N GLU A 60 13.94 -9.29 5.99
CA GLU A 60 13.50 -8.99 7.35
C GLU A 60 12.23 -8.14 7.36
N LYS A 61 12.11 -7.17 6.45
CA LYS A 61 10.89 -6.36 6.29
C LYS A 61 9.66 -7.19 5.96
N THR A 62 9.81 -8.32 5.24
CA THR A 62 8.66 -9.19 4.95
C THR A 62 8.09 -9.87 6.20
N THR A 63 8.86 -9.99 7.29
CA THR A 63 8.40 -10.63 8.54
C THR A 63 7.35 -9.82 9.30
N PHE A 64 7.28 -8.52 9.04
CA PHE A 64 6.23 -7.64 9.57
C PHE A 64 4.87 -7.91 8.92
N TRP A 65 4.85 -8.53 7.74
CA TRP A 65 3.62 -8.71 6.97
C TRP A 65 3.01 -10.08 7.20
N LYS A 66 1.70 -10.10 7.39
CA LYS A 66 0.92 -11.33 7.36
C LYS A 66 1.04 -11.96 5.97
N ILE A 67 1.31 -13.26 5.94
CA ILE A 67 1.27 -14.04 4.70
C ILE A 67 -0.21 -14.42 4.43
N PRO A 68 -0.83 -13.90 3.37
CA PRO A 68 -2.23 -14.18 3.06
C PRO A 68 -2.38 -15.63 2.57
N LYS A 69 -3.48 -16.28 2.99
CA LYS A 69 -3.76 -17.68 2.60
C LYS A 69 -4.14 -17.83 1.12
N ASN A 70 -4.84 -16.83 0.54
CA ASN A 70 -5.46 -16.90 -0.78
C ASN A 70 -5.34 -15.59 -1.58
N SER A 71 -4.18 -14.94 -1.58
CA SER A 71 -4.00 -13.73 -2.40
C SER A 71 -2.72 -13.77 -3.22
N VAL A 72 -2.64 -12.81 -4.14
CA VAL A 72 -1.36 -12.44 -4.74
C VAL A 72 -0.58 -11.74 -3.64
N PHE A 73 0.37 -12.44 -3.01
CA PHE A 73 1.23 -11.81 -2.01
C PHE A 73 2.11 -10.76 -2.68
N LEU A 74 1.60 -9.53 -2.74
CA LEU A 74 2.35 -8.34 -3.14
C LEU A 74 3.29 -7.98 -1.98
N ARG A 75 4.35 -8.79 -1.83
CA ARG A 75 5.40 -8.71 -0.80
C ARG A 75 5.85 -7.28 -0.53
N SER A 76 5.24 -6.58 0.44
CA SER A 76 5.60 -5.21 0.84
C SER A 76 5.92 -4.25 -0.32
N TYR A 77 5.42 -4.54 -1.53
CA TYR A 77 6.10 -4.15 -2.77
C TYR A 77 5.92 -2.65 -2.96
N ASP A 78 4.70 -2.19 -2.71
CA ASP A 78 4.34 -0.79 -2.80
C ASP A 78 5.13 0.05 -1.80
N LEU A 79 5.19 -0.35 -0.53
CA LEU A 79 6.00 0.37 0.46
C LEU A 79 7.48 0.36 0.11
N SER A 80 8.02 -0.76 -0.37
CA SER A 80 9.42 -0.87 -0.76
C SER A 80 9.74 0.03 -1.97
N TRP A 81 8.84 0.10 -2.94
CA TRP A 81 8.94 0.99 -4.09
C TRP A 81 8.89 2.47 -3.67
N ILE A 82 7.94 2.86 -2.80
CA ILE A 82 7.87 4.24 -2.30
C ILE A 82 9.15 4.60 -1.53
N GLN A 83 9.65 3.70 -0.67
CA GLN A 83 10.89 3.92 0.07
C GLN A 83 12.10 4.11 -0.87
N GLN A 84 12.16 3.33 -1.95
CA GLN A 84 13.21 3.47 -2.95
C GLN A 84 13.11 4.83 -3.67
N GLU A 85 11.92 5.23 -4.13
CA GLU A 85 11.70 6.55 -4.76
C GLU A 85 12.04 7.70 -3.81
N ALA A 86 11.61 7.60 -2.55
CA ALA A 86 11.92 8.56 -1.49
C ALA A 86 13.43 8.69 -1.26
N SER A 87 14.16 7.56 -1.30
CA SER A 87 15.62 7.53 -1.14
C SER A 87 16.37 8.11 -2.35
N ILE A 88 15.88 7.87 -3.57
CA ILE A 88 16.47 8.39 -4.81
C ILE A 88 16.26 9.90 -4.92
N ARG A 89 15.05 10.38 -4.58
CA ARG A 89 14.69 11.81 -4.65
C ARG A 89 15.13 12.59 -3.41
N GLY A 90 15.51 11.86 -2.36
CA GLY A 90 16.44 12.30 -1.33
C GLY A 90 15.96 13.50 -0.53
N ASP A 91 14.74 13.46 0.01
CA ASP A 91 14.26 14.38 1.06
C ASP A 91 12.92 13.97 1.69
N TYR A 92 12.38 12.78 1.42
CA TYR A 92 11.04 12.41 1.90
C TYR A 92 11.09 11.56 3.16
N ILE A 93 10.40 11.99 4.21
CA ILE A 93 10.27 11.26 5.48
C ILE A 93 8.89 10.60 5.56
N PRO A 94 8.81 9.32 6.00
CA PRO A 94 7.53 8.69 6.30
C PRO A 94 6.88 9.36 7.52
N THR A 95 5.70 9.94 7.31
CA THR A 95 4.93 10.69 8.31
C THR A 95 3.56 10.03 8.50
N ILE A 96 3.27 9.59 9.72
CA ILE A 96 1.98 9.02 10.08
C ILE A 96 0.94 10.13 10.08
N LEU A 97 -0.05 9.98 9.19
CA LEU A 97 -1.17 10.92 9.05
C LEU A 97 -2.34 10.55 9.95
N SER A 98 -2.67 9.26 10.03
CA SER A 98 -3.77 8.77 10.86
C SER A 98 -3.59 7.30 11.25
N MET A 99 -4.12 6.94 12.41
CA MET A 99 -4.28 5.56 12.87
C MET A 99 -5.73 5.39 13.32
N LEU A 100 -6.53 4.72 12.49
CA LEU A 100 -7.97 4.54 12.74
C LEU A 100 -8.26 3.09 13.12
N TYR A 101 -8.99 2.87 14.20
CA TYR A 101 -9.41 1.52 14.59
C TYR A 101 -10.74 1.17 13.91
N ILE A 102 -10.71 0.19 12.99
CA ILE A 102 -11.84 -0.22 12.15
C ILE A 102 -11.83 -1.75 12.05
N ASP A 103 -12.98 -2.38 12.33
CA ASP A 103 -13.19 -3.83 12.19
C ASP A 103 -12.08 -4.68 12.85
N GLU A 104 -11.78 -4.39 14.11
CA GLU A 104 -10.74 -5.06 14.92
C GLU A 104 -9.30 -4.90 14.41
N LYS A 105 -9.05 -3.95 13.50
CA LYS A 105 -7.74 -3.64 12.93
C LYS A 105 -7.45 -2.14 13.02
N TYR A 106 -6.18 -1.78 12.90
CA TYR A 106 -5.78 -0.40 12.72
C TYR A 106 -5.49 -0.13 11.25
N GLN A 107 -6.21 0.81 10.64
CA GLN A 107 -5.82 1.39 9.36
C GLN A 107 -4.79 2.49 9.61
N ILE A 108 -3.60 2.28 9.06
CA ILE A 108 -2.48 3.22 9.12
C ILE A 108 -2.43 3.97 7.80
N ARG A 109 -2.49 5.29 7.87
CA ARG A 109 -2.26 6.17 6.74
C ARG A 109 -0.93 6.86 6.93
N ILE A 110 -0.06 6.74 5.95
CA ILE A 110 1.28 7.31 5.96
C ILE A 110 1.51 8.13 4.69
N ALA A 111 2.23 9.23 4.82
CA ALA A 111 2.68 10.06 3.71
C ALA A 111 4.20 10.12 3.68
N TRP A 112 4.77 10.24 2.49
CA TRP A 112 6.17 10.61 2.31
C TRP A 112 6.21 12.10 2.03
N VAL A 113 6.54 12.89 3.05
CA VAL A 113 6.54 14.35 3.01
C VAL A 113 7.97 14.83 2.90
N GLY A 114 8.24 15.77 2.00
CA GLY A 114 9.57 16.34 1.89
C GLY A 114 9.98 17.09 3.15
N ASN A 115 11.28 17.04 3.45
CA ASN A 115 11.86 17.45 4.74
C ASN A 115 12.53 18.84 4.66
N THR A 116 12.30 19.59 3.58
CA THR A 116 12.82 20.94 3.41
C THR A 116 11.66 21.94 3.29
N PRO A 117 11.82 23.18 3.79
CA PRO A 117 10.80 24.23 3.63
C PRO A 117 10.47 24.53 2.16
N GLU A 118 11.40 24.25 1.22
CA GLU A 118 11.20 24.43 -0.22
C GLU A 118 10.56 23.20 -0.92
N ASP A 119 10.47 22.05 -0.25
CA ASP A 119 9.85 20.82 -0.77
C ASP A 119 8.84 20.24 0.24
N ASP A 120 7.77 20.99 0.55
CA ASP A 120 6.60 20.49 1.29
C ASP A 120 5.73 19.50 0.48
N LYS A 121 6.28 18.98 -0.62
CA LYS A 121 5.57 18.10 -1.52
C LYS A 121 5.36 16.74 -0.87
N ILE A 122 4.27 16.11 -1.25
CA ILE A 122 3.97 14.73 -0.92
C ILE A 122 4.42 13.89 -2.11
N LEU A 123 5.28 12.90 -1.86
CA LEU A 123 5.67 11.91 -2.87
C LEU A 123 4.53 10.90 -3.10
N ALA A 124 4.04 10.34 -2.00
CA ALA A 124 2.97 9.36 -1.99
C ALA A 124 2.25 9.36 -0.64
N THR A 125 1.01 8.90 -0.65
CA THR A 125 0.27 8.49 0.55
C THR A 125 -0.20 7.07 0.37
N TYR A 126 -0.02 6.25 1.41
CA TYR A 126 -0.32 4.83 1.37
C TYR A 126 -1.02 4.41 2.65
N ASN A 127 -1.93 3.44 2.50
CA ASN A 127 -2.70 2.84 3.55
C ASN A 127 -2.32 1.36 3.66
N PHE A 128 -2.18 0.89 4.88
CA PHE A 128 -2.10 -0.54 5.20
C PHE A 128 -2.81 -0.79 6.53
N LEU A 129 -3.12 -2.04 6.80
CA LEU A 129 -3.75 -2.42 8.06
C LEU A 129 -2.73 -3.06 8.99
N VAL A 130 -2.97 -2.95 10.30
CA VAL A 130 -2.31 -3.74 11.33
C VAL A 130 -3.37 -4.56 12.05
N ASN A 131 -3.20 -5.88 12.04
CA ASN A 131 -4.14 -6.78 12.69
C ASN A 131 -3.86 -6.92 14.20
N LYS A 132 -4.74 -7.63 14.90
CA LYS A 132 -4.62 -7.89 16.35
C LYS A 132 -3.35 -8.64 16.77
N ASP A 133 -2.71 -9.34 15.84
CA ASP A 133 -1.45 -10.05 16.06
C ASP A 133 -0.23 -9.16 15.70
N TYR A 134 -0.46 -7.86 15.53
CA TYR A 134 0.53 -6.84 15.17
C TYR A 134 1.27 -7.08 13.86
N GLN A 135 0.62 -7.75 12.91
CA GLN A 135 1.15 -7.94 11.56
C GLN A 135 0.51 -6.96 10.59
N PHE A 136 1.31 -6.48 9.63
CA PHE A 136 0.86 -5.63 8.55
C PHE A 136 0.08 -6.44 7.51
N GLU A 137 -0.99 -5.86 6.98
CA GLU A 137 -1.78 -6.44 5.91
C GLU A 137 -1.96 -5.40 4.80
N ASN A 138 -1.85 -5.84 3.53
CA ASN A 138 -2.14 -4.95 2.42
C ASN A 138 -3.64 -4.66 2.35
N MET A 139 -3.97 -3.45 1.91
CA MET A 139 -5.36 -3.09 1.61
C MET A 139 -5.96 -4.01 0.54
N PHE A 140 -5.16 -4.38 -0.46
CA PHE A 140 -5.59 -5.22 -1.57
C PHE A 140 -6.03 -6.62 -1.12
N ASP A 141 -5.30 -7.23 -0.18
CA ASP A 141 -5.57 -8.60 0.28
C ASP A 141 -6.94 -8.69 0.95
N ASN A 142 -7.37 -7.63 1.65
CA ASN A 142 -8.68 -7.55 2.29
C ASN A 142 -9.83 -7.31 1.28
N GLN A 143 -9.52 -6.99 0.03
CA GLN A 143 -10.49 -6.77 -1.04
C GLN A 143 -10.56 -7.96 -2.00
N PHE A 144 -9.67 -8.95 -1.87
CA PHE A 144 -9.52 -10.03 -2.84
C PHE A 144 -10.81 -10.81 -3.09
N ASP A 145 -11.52 -11.16 -2.02
CA ASP A 145 -12.76 -11.95 -2.09
C ASP A 145 -13.93 -11.17 -2.71
N THR A 146 -13.80 -9.86 -2.91
CA THR A 146 -14.81 -9.04 -3.59
C THR A 146 -14.73 -9.14 -5.12
N PHE A 147 -13.68 -9.77 -5.67
CA PHE A 147 -13.53 -9.94 -7.10
C PHE A 147 -14.28 -11.18 -7.61
N THR A 148 -14.99 -11.02 -8.73
CA THR A 148 -15.48 -12.17 -9.49
C THR A 148 -14.31 -12.87 -10.17
N LYS A 149 -14.19 -14.18 -9.94
CA LYS A 149 -13.16 -15.03 -10.55
C LYS A 149 -13.71 -15.81 -11.75
N ARG A 150 -12.96 -15.84 -12.86
CA ARG A 150 -13.22 -16.68 -14.03
C ARG A 150 -11.91 -17.28 -14.55
N LYS A 151 -11.82 -18.61 -14.62
CA LYS A 151 -10.70 -19.31 -15.27
C LYS A 151 -11.11 -19.76 -16.65
N ILE A 152 -10.30 -19.42 -17.66
CA ILE A 152 -10.49 -19.87 -19.05
C ILE A 152 -9.13 -20.35 -19.53
N LYS A 153 -9.01 -21.68 -19.75
CA LYS A 153 -7.73 -22.34 -20.04
C LYS A 153 -6.67 -21.99 -18.96
N ASN A 154 -5.51 -21.51 -19.39
CA ASN A 154 -4.36 -21.10 -18.60
C ASN A 154 -4.51 -19.71 -17.94
N LEU A 155 -5.53 -18.93 -18.30
CA LEU A 155 -5.70 -17.57 -17.78
C LEU A 155 -6.79 -17.53 -16.71
N THR A 156 -6.50 -16.83 -15.60
CA THR A 156 -7.48 -16.56 -14.54
C THR A 156 -7.75 -15.07 -14.46
N PHE A 157 -9.00 -14.67 -14.59
CA PHE A 157 -9.43 -13.28 -14.57
C PHE A 157 -10.15 -12.95 -13.28
N TYR A 158 -9.86 -11.76 -12.74
CA TYR A 158 -10.48 -11.19 -11.56
C TYR A 158 -11.02 -9.80 -11.92
N TYR A 159 -12.30 -9.55 -11.68
CA TYR A 159 -12.93 -8.26 -11.97
C TYR A 159 -14.08 -7.98 -10.99
N LYS A 160 -14.31 -6.72 -10.65
CA LYS A 160 -15.49 -6.30 -9.87
C LYS A 160 -16.67 -5.96 -10.79
N ASN A 161 -16.41 -5.17 -11.83
CA ASN A 161 -17.39 -4.77 -12.82
C ASN A 161 -17.49 -5.80 -13.97
N SER A 162 -18.64 -6.46 -14.10
CA SER A 162 -18.85 -7.49 -15.11
C SER A 162 -18.74 -6.99 -16.56
N LYS A 163 -18.93 -5.68 -16.79
CA LYS A 163 -18.78 -5.06 -18.12
C LYS A 163 -17.33 -5.06 -18.62
N LEU A 164 -16.35 -5.14 -17.71
CA LEU A 164 -14.92 -5.20 -18.06
C LEU A 164 -14.53 -6.59 -18.61
N PHE A 165 -15.27 -7.63 -18.25
CA PHE A 165 -15.00 -8.99 -18.70
C PHE A 165 -15.62 -9.24 -20.09
N ARG A 166 -14.94 -8.74 -21.14
CA ARG A 166 -15.38 -8.87 -22.53
C ARG A 166 -14.80 -10.12 -23.18
N LYS A 167 -15.67 -10.95 -23.76
CA LYS A 167 -15.29 -12.21 -24.43
C LYS A 167 -14.22 -12.00 -25.51
N GLU A 168 -14.31 -10.91 -26.26
CA GLU A 168 -13.34 -10.62 -27.33
C GLU A 168 -11.94 -10.27 -26.79
N ASP A 169 -11.86 -9.56 -25.66
CA ASP A 169 -10.55 -9.26 -25.04
C ASP A 169 -9.91 -10.52 -24.46
N VAL A 170 -10.72 -11.40 -23.86
CA VAL A 170 -10.24 -12.71 -23.39
C VAL A 170 -9.67 -13.53 -24.54
N LYS A 171 -10.35 -13.60 -25.69
CA LYS A 171 -9.85 -14.31 -26.87
C LYS A 171 -8.53 -13.70 -27.37
N LYS A 172 -8.43 -12.37 -27.42
CA LYS A 172 -7.21 -11.68 -27.82
C LYS A 172 -6.07 -11.95 -26.84
N ALA A 173 -6.33 -11.92 -25.54
CA ALA A 173 -5.34 -12.22 -24.50
C ALA A 173 -4.82 -13.66 -24.61
N LEU A 174 -5.71 -14.64 -24.80
CA LEU A 174 -5.32 -16.03 -25.04
C LEU A 174 -4.48 -16.19 -26.31
N LYS A 175 -4.91 -15.56 -27.41
CA LYS A 175 -4.19 -15.61 -28.69
C LYS A 175 -2.79 -14.99 -28.54
N PHE A 176 -2.70 -13.82 -27.94
CA PHE A 176 -1.42 -13.13 -27.76
C PHE A 176 -0.50 -13.87 -26.80
N ASN A 177 -1.02 -14.48 -25.73
CA ASN A 177 -0.22 -15.34 -24.86
C ASN A 177 0.41 -16.50 -25.64
N LYS A 178 -0.37 -17.11 -26.54
CA LYS A 178 0.14 -18.15 -27.44
C LYS A 178 1.18 -17.61 -28.43
N GLU A 179 0.93 -16.47 -29.07
CA GLU A 179 1.88 -15.85 -30.00
C GLU A 179 3.22 -15.53 -29.32
N MET A 180 3.18 -15.07 -28.07
CA MET A 180 4.37 -14.81 -27.26
C MET A 180 5.11 -16.10 -26.89
N ALA A 181 4.38 -17.13 -26.49
CA ALA A 181 4.93 -18.46 -26.23
C ALA A 181 5.66 -19.02 -27.47
N ASP A 182 5.00 -18.95 -28.63
CA ASP A 182 5.58 -19.41 -29.90
C ASP A 182 6.81 -18.56 -30.30
N PHE A 183 6.76 -17.23 -30.12
CA PHE A 183 7.88 -16.32 -30.45
C PHE A 183 9.12 -16.53 -29.58
N PHE A 184 8.93 -16.76 -28.28
CA PHE A 184 10.03 -16.99 -27.33
C PHE A 184 10.44 -18.46 -27.23
N GLU A 185 9.79 -19.35 -27.98
CA GLU A 185 9.98 -20.82 -27.90
C GLU A 185 9.80 -21.36 -26.47
N LEU A 186 8.83 -20.81 -25.74
CA LEU A 186 8.49 -21.18 -24.36
C LEU A 186 7.07 -21.76 -24.29
N PRO A 187 6.75 -22.56 -23.26
CA PRO A 187 5.36 -22.93 -23.00
C PRO A 187 4.49 -21.69 -22.72
N GLU A 188 3.20 -21.77 -23.07
CA GLU A 188 2.24 -20.74 -22.68
C GLU A 188 2.25 -20.54 -21.16
N ILE A 189 2.41 -19.29 -20.72
CA ILE A 189 2.42 -18.95 -19.30
C ILE A 189 0.99 -18.96 -18.75
N ASP A 190 0.78 -19.71 -17.67
CA ASP A 190 -0.39 -19.59 -16.80
C ASP A 190 -0.28 -18.32 -15.96
N PHE A 191 -1.23 -17.40 -16.08
CA PHE A 191 -1.20 -16.16 -15.32
C PHE A 191 -2.59 -15.69 -14.86
N SER A 192 -2.59 -14.81 -13.86
CA SER A 192 -3.78 -14.14 -13.37
C SER A 192 -3.83 -12.68 -13.84
N CYS A 193 -5.00 -12.20 -14.25
CA CYS A 193 -5.22 -10.83 -14.68
C CYS A 193 -6.33 -10.19 -13.83
N PHE A 194 -5.98 -9.15 -13.08
CA PHE A 194 -6.94 -8.29 -12.37
C PHE A 194 -7.30 -7.12 -13.26
N ILE A 195 -8.58 -6.99 -13.58
CA ILE A 195 -9.11 -5.97 -14.48
C ILE A 195 -9.81 -4.91 -13.63
N PHE A 196 -9.24 -3.72 -13.62
CA PHE A 196 -9.75 -2.54 -12.94
C PHE A 196 -10.39 -1.60 -13.96
N ASP A 197 -11.38 -0.80 -13.56
CA ASP A 197 -12.04 0.18 -14.42
C ASP A 197 -11.01 1.21 -14.94
N ASN A 198 -10.05 1.59 -14.10
CA ASN A 198 -8.94 2.48 -14.46
C ASN A 198 -7.73 2.34 -13.50
N TYR A 199 -6.62 2.99 -13.84
CA TYR A 199 -5.39 2.98 -13.03
C TYR A 199 -5.57 3.59 -11.64
N PHE A 200 -6.46 4.58 -11.50
CA PHE A 200 -6.76 5.20 -10.22
C PHE A 200 -7.46 4.21 -9.27
N GLU A 201 -8.45 3.46 -9.76
CA GLU A 201 -9.08 2.37 -8.99
C GLU A 201 -8.06 1.31 -8.59
N GLN A 202 -7.19 0.89 -9.53
CA GLN A 202 -6.13 -0.06 -9.25
C GLN A 202 -5.22 0.41 -8.10
N LYS A 203 -4.79 1.67 -8.11
CA LYS A 203 -3.93 2.24 -7.07
C LYS A 203 -4.65 2.36 -5.73
N ASN A 204 -5.90 2.83 -5.73
CA ASN A 204 -6.72 2.93 -4.52
C ASN A 204 -6.92 1.58 -3.84
N LEU A 205 -7.27 0.55 -4.61
CA LEU A 205 -7.47 -0.79 -4.03
C LEU A 205 -6.18 -1.40 -3.48
N ARG A 206 -5.02 -0.93 -3.93
CA ARG A 206 -3.71 -1.32 -3.37
C ARG A 206 -3.35 -0.55 -2.11
N GLY A 207 -4.04 0.54 -1.81
CA GLY A 207 -3.84 1.35 -0.60
C GLY A 207 -3.33 2.76 -0.86
N PHE A 208 -3.07 3.16 -2.11
CA PHE A 208 -2.65 4.54 -2.39
C PHE A 208 -3.84 5.48 -2.36
N ASP A 209 -3.78 6.59 -1.62
CA ASP A 209 -4.69 7.72 -1.90
C ASP A 209 -4.08 8.70 -2.90
N PHE A 210 -2.74 8.66 -3.02
CA PHE A 210 -1.96 9.52 -3.89
C PHE A 210 -0.59 8.91 -4.15
N ASP A 211 -0.14 8.98 -5.39
CA ASP A 211 1.27 9.06 -5.74
C ASP A 211 1.41 10.03 -6.92
N THR A 212 2.64 10.41 -7.26
CA THR A 212 2.86 11.33 -8.38
C THR A 212 2.42 10.77 -9.74
N ASP A 213 2.39 9.45 -9.89
CA ASP A 213 2.04 8.76 -11.15
C ASP A 213 0.52 8.63 -11.34
N MET A 214 -0.28 8.76 -10.28
CA MET A 214 -1.75 8.69 -10.33
C MET A 214 -2.38 9.89 -11.05
N ARG A 215 -1.70 11.04 -11.10
CA ARG A 215 -2.21 12.28 -11.72
C ARG A 215 -1.38 12.75 -12.92
N VAL A 216 -0.10 12.43 -12.98
CA VAL A 216 0.74 12.74 -14.13
C VAL A 216 0.53 11.61 -15.13
N GLY A 217 -0.26 11.86 -16.18
CA GLY A 217 -0.67 10.90 -17.22
C GLY A 217 0.46 10.31 -18.09
N ARG A 218 1.60 9.95 -17.50
CA ARG A 218 2.65 9.15 -18.14
C ARG A 218 2.16 7.70 -18.18
N GLU A 219 1.55 7.31 -19.31
CA GLU A 219 1.50 5.96 -19.94
C GLU A 219 1.39 4.67 -19.08
N LYS A 220 1.17 4.75 -17.77
CA LYS A 220 1.07 3.62 -16.86
C LYS A 220 -0.39 3.24 -16.76
N GLY A 221 -0.81 2.37 -17.68
CA GLY A 221 -2.16 1.78 -17.68
C GLY A 221 -2.25 0.48 -16.88
N GLY A 222 -1.14 -0.05 -16.35
CA GLY A 222 -1.11 -1.32 -15.63
C GLY A 222 0.27 -1.63 -15.04
N VAL A 223 0.38 -2.84 -14.49
CA VAL A 223 1.65 -3.41 -14.01
C VAL A 223 1.60 -4.93 -14.09
N ALA A 224 2.67 -5.53 -14.61
CA ALA A 224 2.94 -6.94 -14.44
C ALA A 224 3.78 -7.17 -13.17
N PHE A 225 3.44 -8.22 -12.43
CA PHE A 225 4.27 -8.85 -11.39
C PHE A 225 4.68 -10.23 -11.87
N PRO A 226 5.63 -10.35 -12.80
CA PRO A 226 5.68 -11.62 -13.49
C PRO A 226 6.29 -12.77 -12.68
N TYR A 227 6.88 -12.53 -11.49
CA TYR A 227 7.34 -13.59 -10.57
C TYR A 227 6.15 -14.29 -9.93
N LEU A 228 5.07 -13.53 -9.78
CA LEU A 228 3.77 -14.00 -9.31
C LEU A 228 2.90 -14.47 -10.48
N LYS A 229 3.32 -14.22 -11.73
CA LYS A 229 2.52 -14.40 -12.96
C LYS A 229 1.17 -13.68 -12.83
N VAL A 230 1.23 -12.42 -12.42
CA VAL A 230 0.05 -11.57 -12.22
C VAL A 230 0.17 -10.31 -13.05
N ILE A 231 -0.94 -9.90 -13.66
CA ILE A 231 -1.10 -8.62 -14.34
C ILE A 231 -2.20 -7.85 -13.64
N PHE A 232 -1.96 -6.59 -13.33
CA PHE A 232 -2.98 -5.63 -12.95
C PHE A 232 -3.21 -4.69 -14.14
N SER A 233 -4.37 -4.80 -14.76
CA SER A 233 -4.83 -3.97 -15.87
C SER A 233 -5.67 -2.81 -15.32
N GLY A 234 -5.11 -1.61 -15.34
CA GLY A 234 -5.78 -0.34 -15.05
C GLY A 234 -6.36 0.33 -16.30
N ASN A 235 -6.55 -0.39 -17.40
CA ASN A 235 -7.14 0.13 -18.64
C ASN A 235 -8.48 -0.53 -18.99
N GLY A 236 -9.09 -1.25 -18.05
CA GLY A 236 -10.42 -1.84 -18.22
C GLY A 236 -10.49 -2.93 -19.28
N THR A 237 -9.41 -3.69 -19.51
CA THR A 237 -9.39 -4.76 -20.52
C THR A 237 -8.55 -5.96 -20.10
N ALA A 238 -9.04 -7.17 -20.41
CA ALA A 238 -8.25 -8.39 -20.28
C ALA A 238 -7.09 -8.48 -21.28
N TYR A 239 -7.19 -7.76 -22.41
CA TYR A 239 -6.18 -7.75 -23.46
C TYR A 239 -5.20 -6.60 -23.25
N TYR A 240 -4.06 -6.92 -22.62
CA TYR A 240 -3.00 -5.95 -22.36
C TYR A 240 -1.63 -6.49 -22.82
N PRO A 241 -1.33 -6.43 -24.14
CA PRO A 241 -0.12 -6.99 -24.73
C PRO A 241 1.18 -6.58 -24.06
N HIS A 242 1.32 -5.29 -23.70
CA HIS A 242 2.50 -4.76 -23.04
C HIS A 242 2.80 -5.50 -21.73
N GLU A 243 1.79 -5.67 -20.87
CA GLU A 243 1.96 -6.36 -19.58
C GLU A 243 2.11 -7.88 -19.75
N ILE A 244 1.48 -8.47 -20.79
CA ILE A 244 1.68 -9.89 -21.12
C ILE A 244 3.13 -10.13 -21.57
N ALA A 245 3.72 -9.20 -22.33
CA ALA A 245 5.10 -9.33 -22.79
C ALA A 245 6.12 -9.39 -21.64
N HIS A 246 5.91 -8.58 -20.58
CA HIS A 246 6.73 -8.63 -19.36
C HIS A 246 6.73 -10.00 -18.67
N LEU A 247 5.76 -10.88 -18.94
CA LEU A 247 5.77 -12.24 -18.41
C LEU A 247 6.84 -13.13 -19.08
N TYR A 248 7.20 -12.86 -20.34
CA TYR A 248 8.11 -13.66 -21.15
C TYR A 248 9.54 -13.11 -21.22
N THR A 249 9.76 -11.84 -20.94
CA THR A 249 11.07 -11.16 -21.12
C THR A 249 11.87 -11.03 -19.82
N ARG A 250 11.95 -12.10 -19.02
CA ARG A 250 12.47 -12.04 -17.64
C ARG A 250 13.79 -12.75 -17.46
#